data_AF-A0A136MF66-F1
#
_entry.id   AF-A0A136MF66-F1
#
_cell.length_a   1.000
_cell.length_b   1.000
_cell.length_c   1.000
_cell.angle_alpha   90.00
_cell.angle_beta   90.00
_cell.angle_gamma   90.00
#
_symmetry.space_group_name_H-M   'P 1'
#
loop_
_entity.id
_entity.type
_entity.pdbx_description
1 polymer ?
#
loop_
_entity_poly.entity_id
_entity_poly.type
_entity_poly.pdbx_seq_one_letter_code
_entity_poly.pdbx_strand_id
1 'polypeptide(L)'
;MRTVTTHLCRTIKAILVGFGFSVVLVLFWIWLAEVWFLRLQQADTEPENATTIESIQFNVDGSPFLSGFQYQGQGVTAMMSIHQDLEGHEIANITSRRWLGGLSFYQGVENQDISWPERMLIFRTRTGSANNLWYFLHDGQAHGRGFFVGYEYETRRRIGFLGTGGFRETEVPAEEMFPVVSKNGSLSNRIVGTNIWTNHYAYLIQGAYGIQPGHVLYLNAETSIYRVDLNTHLVQKVFESVGDPILAVDFGPLLQGVDSQKERSLGIRTASQVVLLDPEGKETSRVKLPAKIAGSKSFSLFKVADDRLIATTETLVQKPFEEIHAEDFPPGARAILAEGEGRESICLCQIKQVGITRFQPDGSVVSYHEIALPVRLVPLQSMKWSMASIWLLACPLLMDGALLLSPVFMMMEGTPIREGIHADWKDISQSFQISFVSFFLVSHLFPLLWGGLAWKRMRRAGLSAGEVRYWTGFVYVCGLCGWVGFLAHRAWPVEETCRSCGRPTAVTRDHCLHCGKSLPIPEPRGIEIIDAT
;
A
#
# COMPACT_ATOMS: atom_id res chain seq x y z
N MET A 1 -58.40 6.02 21.10
CA MET A 1 -57.15 6.75 21.47
C MET A 1 -56.21 5.93 22.36
N ARG A 2 -56.63 5.35 23.50
CA ARG A 2 -55.72 4.60 24.42
C ARG A 2 -54.92 3.44 23.78
N THR A 3 -55.47 2.78 22.77
CA THR A 3 -54.79 1.69 22.03
C THR A 3 -53.65 2.20 21.14
N VAL A 4 -53.83 3.35 20.48
CA VAL A 4 -52.80 3.92 19.59
C VAL A 4 -51.56 4.35 20.37
N THR A 5 -51.76 4.98 21.53
CA THR A 5 -50.65 5.44 22.38
C THR A 5 -49.85 4.28 22.96
N THR A 6 -50.50 3.19 23.36
CA THR A 6 -49.81 2.00 23.90
C THR A 6 -49.00 1.25 22.84
N HIS A 7 -49.50 1.16 21.60
CA HIS A 7 -48.72 0.60 20.49
C HIS A 7 -47.49 1.47 20.16
N LEU A 8 -47.67 2.79 20.10
CA LEU A 8 -46.57 3.72 19.81
C LEU A 8 -45.45 3.64 20.85
N CYS A 9 -45.78 3.69 22.15
CA CYS A 9 -44.79 3.61 23.23
C CYS A 9 -43.98 2.30 23.19
N ARG A 10 -44.63 1.18 22.91
CA ARG A 10 -43.93 -0.11 22.77
C ARG A 10 -43.01 -0.10 21.56
N THR A 11 -43.44 0.46 20.43
CA THR A 11 -42.65 0.50 19.20
C THR A 11 -41.40 1.34 19.41
N ILE A 12 -41.55 2.52 20.04
CA ILE A 12 -40.42 3.37 20.42
C ILE A 12 -39.46 2.59 21.33
N LYS A 13 -39.95 1.88 22.35
CA LYS A 13 -39.10 1.07 23.23
C LYS A 13 -38.31 0.00 22.46
N ALA A 14 -38.93 -0.68 21.50
CA ALA A 14 -38.27 -1.69 20.68
C ALA A 14 -37.20 -1.09 19.76
N ILE A 15 -37.48 0.07 19.18
CA ILE A 15 -36.51 0.83 18.39
C ILE A 15 -35.33 1.24 19.27
N LEU A 16 -35.58 1.78 20.47
CA LEU A 16 -34.52 2.18 21.39
C LEU A 16 -33.66 1.01 21.87
N VAL A 17 -34.27 -0.14 22.19
CA VAL A 17 -33.53 -1.36 22.58
C VAL A 17 -32.73 -1.91 21.41
N GLY A 18 -33.32 -2.01 20.22
CA GLY A 18 -32.63 -2.46 19.02
C GLY A 18 -31.48 -1.54 18.64
N PHE A 19 -31.69 -0.22 18.73
CA PHE A 19 -30.66 0.78 18.48
C PHE A 19 -29.53 0.71 19.52
N GLY A 20 -29.86 0.67 20.81
CA GLY A 20 -28.88 0.52 21.88
C GLY A 20 -28.02 -0.73 21.73
N PHE A 21 -28.65 -1.87 21.40
CA PHE A 21 -27.93 -3.10 21.09
C PHE A 21 -27.02 -2.95 19.85
N SER A 22 -27.51 -2.27 18.81
CA SER A 22 -26.70 -2.00 17.59
C SER A 22 -25.46 -1.19 17.92
N VAL A 23 -25.59 -0.12 18.72
CA VAL A 23 -24.47 0.73 19.11
C VAL A 23 -23.43 -0.07 19.91
N VAL A 24 -23.87 -0.86 20.90
CA VAL A 24 -22.96 -1.70 21.69
C VAL A 24 -22.24 -2.71 20.81
N LEU A 25 -22.96 -3.35 19.88
CA LEU A 25 -22.38 -4.32 18.96
C LEU A 25 -21.35 -3.66 18.03
N VAL A 26 -21.66 -2.50 17.46
CA VAL A 26 -20.73 -1.75 16.61
C VAL A 26 -19.47 -1.36 17.39
N LEU A 27 -19.62 -0.82 18.61
CA LEU A 27 -18.47 -0.45 19.44
C LEU A 27 -17.63 -1.67 19.84
N PHE A 28 -18.26 -2.79 20.16
CA PHE A 28 -17.56 -4.05 20.45
C PHE A 28 -16.76 -4.53 19.24
N TRP A 29 -17.30 -4.41 18.02
CA TRP A 29 -16.58 -4.78 16.80
C TRP A 29 -15.47 -3.81 16.43
N ILE A 30 -15.68 -2.50 16.57
CA ILE A 30 -14.61 -1.52 16.42
C ILE A 30 -13.47 -1.86 17.39
N TRP A 31 -13.80 -2.13 18.65
CA TRP A 31 -12.81 -2.54 19.63
C TRP A 31 -12.11 -3.85 19.25
N LEU A 32 -12.84 -4.88 18.80
CA LEU A 32 -12.24 -6.15 18.38
C LEU A 32 -11.39 -6.02 17.12
N ALA A 33 -11.79 -5.16 16.18
CA ALA A 33 -11.03 -4.81 14.99
C ALA A 33 -9.75 -4.06 15.34
N GLU A 34 -9.81 -3.11 16.26
CA GLU A 34 -8.64 -2.41 16.79
C GLU A 34 -7.71 -3.37 17.54
N VAL A 35 -8.23 -4.22 18.43
CA VAL A 35 -7.41 -5.24 19.13
C VAL A 35 -6.76 -6.21 18.14
N TRP A 36 -7.49 -6.62 17.11
CA TRP A 36 -6.96 -7.48 16.05
C TRP A 36 -5.92 -6.76 15.20
N PHE A 37 -6.17 -5.51 14.81
CA PHE A 37 -5.22 -4.69 14.06
C PHE A 37 -3.95 -4.42 14.86
N LEU A 38 -4.08 -4.10 16.14
CA LEU A 38 -2.95 -4.01 17.07
C LEU A 38 -2.21 -5.33 17.20
N ARG A 39 -2.92 -6.48 17.22
CA ARG A 39 -2.27 -7.80 17.19
C ARG A 39 -1.57 -8.09 15.87
N LEU A 40 -2.11 -7.69 14.73
CA LEU A 40 -1.44 -7.83 13.44
C LEU A 40 -0.20 -6.96 13.40
N GLN A 41 -0.30 -5.70 13.84
CA GLN A 41 0.85 -4.83 13.99
C GLN A 41 1.88 -5.41 14.96
N GLN A 42 1.45 -6.01 16.07
CA GLN A 42 2.35 -6.68 17.02
C GLN A 42 2.97 -7.95 16.44
N ALA A 43 2.21 -8.76 15.71
CA ALA A 43 2.72 -9.93 15.01
C ALA A 43 3.78 -9.51 13.98
N ASP A 44 3.56 -8.41 13.25
CA ASP A 44 4.56 -7.82 12.34
C ASP A 44 5.79 -7.27 13.08
N THR A 45 5.66 -6.95 14.39
CA THR A 45 6.79 -6.54 15.24
C THR A 45 7.53 -7.71 15.90
N GLU A 46 6.97 -8.92 15.88
CA GLU A 46 7.69 -10.10 16.36
C GLU A 46 8.90 -10.35 15.44
N PRO A 47 10.11 -10.58 15.98
CA PRO A 47 11.33 -10.74 15.19
C PRO A 47 11.21 -11.80 14.09
N GLU A 48 10.42 -12.84 14.34
CA GLU A 48 10.18 -13.96 13.43
C GLU A 48 9.33 -13.58 12.19
N ASN A 49 8.58 -12.47 12.24
CA ASN A 49 7.77 -11.98 11.12
C ASN A 49 8.33 -10.69 10.50
N ALA A 50 9.48 -10.19 10.98
CA ALA A 50 10.13 -9.03 10.39
C ALA A 50 10.36 -9.28 8.89
N THR A 51 9.87 -8.37 8.05
CA THR A 51 10.12 -8.45 6.61
C THR A 51 11.59 -8.12 6.37
N THR A 52 12.40 -9.15 6.13
CA THR A 52 13.78 -8.95 5.71
C THR A 52 13.78 -8.49 4.25
N ILE A 53 14.13 -7.23 4.01
CA ILE A 53 14.44 -6.79 2.65
C ILE A 53 15.90 -7.14 2.39
N GLU A 54 16.12 -8.16 1.57
CA GLU A 54 17.44 -8.56 1.15
C GLU A 54 17.87 -7.86 -0.13
N SER A 55 19.12 -7.40 -0.13
CA SER A 55 19.78 -6.79 -1.27
C SER A 55 21.17 -7.40 -1.43
N ILE A 56 21.59 -7.66 -2.66
CA ILE A 56 22.98 -8.02 -2.93
C ILE A 56 23.82 -6.75 -2.85
N GLN A 57 24.87 -6.81 -2.05
CA GLN A 57 25.90 -5.78 -1.93
C GLN A 57 27.27 -6.38 -2.29
N PHE A 58 28.27 -5.52 -2.46
CA PHE A 58 29.62 -5.94 -2.85
C PHE A 58 30.66 -5.36 -1.91
N ASN A 59 31.62 -6.19 -1.49
CA ASN A 59 32.82 -5.70 -0.79
C ASN A 59 33.71 -4.89 -1.75
N VAL A 60 34.71 -4.15 -1.23
CA VAL A 60 35.68 -3.38 -2.04
C VAL A 60 36.41 -4.25 -3.09
N ASP A 61 36.59 -5.54 -2.81
CA ASP A 61 37.20 -6.51 -3.72
C ASP A 61 36.23 -7.06 -4.79
N GLY A 62 34.96 -6.64 -4.74
CA GLY A 62 33.91 -7.06 -5.66
C GLY A 62 33.27 -8.41 -5.33
N SER A 63 33.58 -9.02 -4.18
CA SER A 63 32.86 -10.21 -3.71
C SER A 63 31.42 -9.85 -3.31
N PRO A 64 30.40 -10.57 -3.83
CA PRO A 64 29.01 -10.34 -3.46
C PRO A 64 28.71 -10.86 -2.04
N PHE A 65 27.80 -10.20 -1.35
CA PHE A 65 27.20 -10.67 -0.11
C PHE A 65 25.74 -10.22 -0.04
N LEU A 66 24.92 -10.94 0.72
CA LEU A 66 23.54 -10.57 1.01
C LEU A 66 23.52 -9.62 2.20
N SER A 67 22.79 -8.53 2.07
CA SER A 67 22.47 -7.60 3.15
C SER A 67 20.96 -7.56 3.31
N GLY A 68 20.48 -8.11 4.42
CA GLY A 68 19.11 -8.05 4.87
C GLY A 68 18.91 -6.93 5.87
N PHE A 69 17.87 -6.11 5.70
CA PHE A 69 17.41 -5.20 6.73
C PHE A 69 16.19 -5.81 7.42
N GLN A 70 16.30 -6.07 8.72
CA GLN A 70 15.14 -6.40 9.54
C GLN A 70 14.51 -5.12 10.08
N TYR A 71 13.23 -4.90 9.75
CA TYR A 71 12.45 -3.81 10.30
C TYR A 71 11.83 -4.25 11.62
N GLN A 72 12.31 -3.71 12.74
CA GLN A 72 11.74 -3.98 14.07
C GLN A 72 10.68 -2.92 14.41
N GLY A 73 9.44 -3.14 13.98
CA GLY A 73 8.26 -2.34 14.33
C GLY A 73 8.10 -0.99 13.60
N GLN A 74 7.03 -0.26 13.95
CA GLN A 74 6.63 1.01 13.29
C GLN A 74 7.53 2.21 13.62
N GLY A 75 8.46 2.09 14.56
CA GLY A 75 9.48 3.09 14.83
C GLY A 75 10.81 2.63 14.24
N VAL A 76 11.38 3.40 13.32
CA VAL A 76 12.60 3.15 12.52
C VAL A 76 13.90 3.04 13.36
N THR A 77 13.84 2.52 14.58
CA THR A 77 14.88 2.78 15.60
C THR A 77 15.85 1.62 15.82
N ALA A 78 15.68 0.48 15.16
CA ALA A 78 16.72 -0.56 15.14
C ALA A 78 16.69 -1.33 13.81
N MET A 79 17.53 -0.90 12.86
CA MET A 79 17.94 -1.76 11.76
C MET A 79 19.03 -2.69 12.30
N MET A 80 18.71 -3.94 12.62
CA MET A 80 19.75 -4.97 12.57
C MET A 80 19.94 -5.34 11.11
N SER A 81 21.11 -4.98 10.58
CA SER A 81 21.51 -5.43 9.25
C SER A 81 22.16 -6.80 9.39
N ILE A 82 21.49 -7.83 8.88
CA ILE A 82 22.07 -9.16 8.76
C ILE A 82 22.86 -9.18 7.47
N HIS A 83 24.09 -9.65 7.54
CA HIS A 83 24.95 -9.73 6.37
C HIS A 83 25.56 -11.11 6.29
N GLN A 84 25.36 -11.76 5.15
CA GLN A 84 25.80 -13.13 4.91
C GLN A 84 26.51 -13.21 3.56
N ASP A 85 27.51 -14.07 3.44
CA ASP A 85 28.00 -14.44 2.11
C ASP A 85 26.94 -15.25 1.34
N LEU A 86 27.24 -15.63 0.09
CA LEU A 86 26.29 -16.40 -0.71
C LEU A 86 26.12 -17.84 -0.20
N GLU A 87 27.07 -18.30 0.61
CA GLU A 87 27.06 -19.59 1.28
C GLU A 87 26.25 -19.57 2.59
N GLY A 88 25.79 -18.38 3.04
CA GLY A 88 24.98 -18.20 4.25
C GLY A 88 25.79 -18.00 5.53
N HIS A 89 27.12 -17.88 5.45
CA HIS A 89 27.94 -17.57 6.62
C HIS A 89 27.78 -16.10 6.98
N GLU A 90 27.52 -15.84 8.26
CA GLU A 90 27.43 -14.49 8.79
C GLU A 90 28.78 -13.77 8.67
N ILE A 91 28.75 -12.57 8.10
CA ILE A 91 29.94 -11.72 7.94
C ILE A 91 30.04 -10.82 9.17
N ALA A 92 30.85 -11.23 10.14
CA ALA A 92 31.12 -10.44 11.34
C ALA A 92 31.87 -9.11 11.02
N ASN A 93 31.61 -8.06 11.81
CA ASN A 93 32.28 -6.75 11.78
C ASN A 93 32.16 -5.97 10.46
N ILE A 94 30.96 -5.49 10.15
CA ILE A 94 30.71 -4.65 8.98
C ILE A 94 30.91 -3.16 9.24
N THR A 95 30.87 -2.72 10.50
CA THR A 95 31.16 -1.33 10.88
C THR A 95 32.58 -0.87 10.48
N SER A 96 33.49 -1.79 10.21
CA SER A 96 34.85 -1.50 9.70
C SER A 96 35.03 -1.76 8.21
N ARG A 97 34.08 -2.40 7.53
CA ARG A 97 34.19 -2.73 6.10
C ARG A 97 33.58 -1.64 5.25
N ARG A 98 34.38 -1.17 4.29
CA ARG A 98 33.87 -0.40 3.17
C ARG A 98 33.17 -1.37 2.22
N TRP A 99 31.90 -1.14 1.91
CA TRP A 99 31.25 -1.81 0.79
C TRP A 99 31.22 -0.86 -0.42
N LEU A 100 31.18 -1.44 -1.61
CA LEU A 100 30.89 -0.70 -2.82
C LEU A 100 29.42 -0.38 -2.79
N GLY A 101 29.08 0.90 -2.88
CA GLY A 101 27.72 1.21 -3.25
C GLY A 101 27.63 1.42 -4.77
N GLY A 102 26.51 0.97 -5.34
CA GLY A 102 26.31 0.92 -6.78
C GLY A 102 25.51 2.11 -7.31
N LEU A 103 25.82 2.49 -8.54
CA LEU A 103 24.99 3.35 -9.38
C LEU A 103 23.77 2.55 -9.85
N SER A 104 22.59 2.78 -9.29
CA SER A 104 21.37 2.07 -9.63
C SER A 104 20.60 2.80 -10.74
N PHE A 105 20.57 2.20 -11.92
CA PHE A 105 19.87 2.72 -13.07
C PHE A 105 18.53 2.01 -13.23
N TYR A 106 17.44 2.78 -13.20
CA TYR A 106 16.09 2.28 -13.47
C TYR A 106 15.54 2.89 -14.76
N GLN A 107 15.28 2.05 -15.76
CA GLN A 107 14.51 2.42 -16.94
C GLN A 107 13.03 2.27 -16.61
N GLY A 108 12.30 3.38 -16.65
CA GLY A 108 10.87 3.30 -16.46
C GLY A 108 10.12 2.61 -17.59
N VAL A 109 8.98 2.03 -17.22
CA VAL A 109 7.86 1.65 -18.08
C VAL A 109 7.35 2.90 -18.82
N GLU A 110 6.66 2.61 -19.93
CA GLU A 110 6.19 3.52 -20.97
C GLU A 110 5.62 4.86 -20.48
N ASN A 111 5.77 5.85 -21.36
CA ASN A 111 5.47 7.26 -21.16
C ASN A 111 4.00 7.45 -20.78
N GLN A 112 3.74 7.76 -19.51
CA GLN A 112 2.42 8.17 -19.02
C GLN A 112 2.46 9.64 -18.62
N ASP A 113 1.34 10.34 -18.84
CA ASP A 113 1.18 11.70 -18.34
C ASP A 113 1.36 11.72 -16.82
N ILE A 114 2.08 12.73 -16.33
CA ILE A 114 2.41 12.87 -14.91
C ILE A 114 1.20 13.47 -14.18
N SER A 115 0.81 12.87 -13.06
CA SER A 115 -0.29 13.42 -12.24
C SER A 115 0.14 14.71 -11.54
N TRP A 116 -0.81 15.59 -11.19
CA TRP A 116 -0.48 16.90 -10.60
C TRP A 116 0.49 16.83 -9.39
N PRO A 117 0.32 15.92 -8.41
CA PRO A 117 1.24 15.82 -7.27
C PRO A 117 2.69 15.49 -7.67
N GLU A 118 2.89 14.74 -8.75
CA GLU A 118 4.21 14.30 -9.22
C GLU A 118 4.88 15.33 -10.15
N ARG A 119 4.16 16.37 -10.60
CA ARG A 119 4.68 17.43 -11.47
C ARG A 119 5.60 18.42 -10.75
N MET A 120 5.70 18.33 -9.43
CA MET A 120 6.43 19.28 -8.61
C MET A 120 7.46 18.59 -7.72
N LEU A 121 8.71 19.04 -7.78
CA LEU A 121 9.77 18.65 -6.86
C LEU A 121 10.26 19.87 -6.08
N ILE A 122 10.62 19.69 -4.81
CA ILE A 122 11.01 20.78 -3.91
C ILE A 122 12.46 20.60 -3.46
N PHE A 123 13.25 21.66 -3.56
CA PHE A 123 14.67 21.70 -3.19
C PHE A 123 14.94 22.86 -2.24
N ARG A 124 15.78 22.64 -1.21
CA ARG A 124 16.32 23.73 -0.36
C ARG A 124 17.73 24.03 -0.79
N THR A 125 18.06 25.31 -0.86
CA THR A 125 19.45 25.71 -0.71
C THR A 125 19.76 25.99 0.75
N ARG A 126 20.86 25.45 1.26
CA ARG A 126 21.33 25.67 2.63
C ARG A 126 22.73 26.28 2.58
N THR A 127 22.82 27.52 2.16
CA THR A 127 24.06 28.31 2.23
C THR A 127 23.72 29.74 2.65
N GLY A 128 24.17 30.15 3.84
CA GLY A 128 23.98 31.51 4.37
C GLY A 128 22.66 31.73 5.12
N SER A 129 22.26 33.01 5.24
CA SER A 129 21.08 33.48 5.99
C SER A 129 19.76 33.37 5.23
N ALA A 130 19.78 33.21 3.90
CA ALA A 130 18.57 33.11 3.08
C ALA A 130 18.22 31.63 2.85
N ASN A 131 17.18 31.16 3.54
CA ASN A 131 16.55 29.88 3.22
C ASN A 131 15.75 30.05 1.92
N ASN A 132 16.28 29.61 0.79
CA ASN A 132 15.54 29.63 -0.47
C ASN A 132 14.94 28.24 -0.75
N LEU A 133 13.71 28.24 -1.25
CA LEU A 133 13.02 27.09 -1.78
C LEU A 133 12.98 27.19 -3.30
N TRP A 134 13.39 26.13 -3.97
CA TRP A 134 13.24 25.98 -5.40
C TRP A 134 12.26 24.86 -5.70
N TYR A 135 11.33 25.13 -6.62
CA TYR A 135 10.38 24.16 -7.11
C TYR A 135 10.71 23.86 -8.56
N PHE A 136 10.92 22.59 -8.90
CA PHE A 136 10.87 22.18 -10.30
C PHE A 136 9.42 21.89 -10.67
N LEU A 137 8.90 22.56 -11.68
CA LEU A 137 7.53 22.41 -12.16
C LEU A 137 7.55 21.81 -13.57
N HIS A 138 6.73 20.78 -13.78
CA HIS A 138 6.58 20.07 -15.04
C HIS A 138 5.17 20.25 -15.63
N ASP A 139 5.06 20.39 -16.94
CA ASP A 139 3.76 20.61 -17.62
C ASP A 139 2.82 19.38 -17.55
N GLY A 140 3.38 18.21 -17.26
CA GLY A 140 2.71 16.95 -17.02
C GLY A 140 2.47 16.06 -18.22
N GLN A 141 2.91 16.48 -19.41
CA GLN A 141 2.88 15.62 -20.58
C GLN A 141 3.96 14.54 -20.46
N ALA A 142 3.75 13.36 -21.05
CA ALA A 142 4.77 12.33 -20.95
C ALA A 142 6.13 12.72 -21.60
N HIS A 143 6.10 13.51 -22.67
CA HIS A 143 7.27 14.18 -23.28
C HIS A 143 7.23 15.69 -23.00
N GLY A 144 7.09 16.02 -21.73
CA GLY A 144 6.87 17.38 -21.29
C GLY A 144 8.12 18.21 -21.17
N ARG A 145 7.91 19.39 -20.60
CA ARG A 145 8.97 20.31 -20.22
C ARG A 145 8.78 20.78 -18.80
N GLY A 146 9.87 21.20 -18.19
CA GLY A 146 9.83 21.83 -16.87
C GLY A 146 10.84 22.95 -16.70
N PHE A 147 10.67 23.68 -15.62
CA PHE A 147 11.54 24.79 -15.22
C PHE A 147 11.61 24.87 -13.70
N PHE A 148 12.61 25.55 -13.16
CA PHE A 148 12.63 25.85 -11.74
C PHE A 148 12.04 27.23 -11.47
N VAL A 149 11.36 27.38 -10.34
CA VAL A 149 10.95 28.66 -9.77
C VAL A 149 11.40 28.75 -8.31
N GLY A 150 12.06 29.84 -7.95
CA GLY A 150 12.64 30.06 -6.63
C GLY A 150 11.81 31.02 -5.79
N TYR A 151 11.71 30.76 -4.49
CA TYR A 151 11.07 31.62 -3.49
C TYR A 151 11.95 31.73 -2.24
N GLU A 152 11.99 32.90 -1.64
CA GLU A 152 12.54 33.11 -0.32
C GLU A 152 11.57 32.52 0.72
N TYR A 153 12.04 31.61 1.58
CA TYR A 153 11.19 30.81 2.47
C TYR A 153 10.38 31.68 3.44
N GLU A 154 11.01 32.69 4.03
CA GLU A 154 10.40 33.51 5.08
C GLU A 154 9.39 34.52 4.51
N THR A 155 9.79 35.26 3.48
CA THR A 155 8.98 36.33 2.89
C THR A 155 8.02 35.83 1.83
N ARG A 156 8.22 34.61 1.33
CA ARG A 156 7.56 34.03 0.15
C ARG A 156 7.75 34.85 -1.12
N ARG A 157 8.72 35.76 -1.13
CA ARG A 157 9.04 36.57 -2.31
C ARG A 157 9.65 35.66 -3.37
N ARG A 158 9.16 35.76 -4.61
CA ARG A 158 9.74 35.04 -5.75
C ARG A 158 11.15 35.57 -6.02
N ILE A 159 12.11 34.67 -6.14
CA ILE A 159 13.50 34.95 -6.50
C ILE A 159 13.61 35.09 -8.02
N GLY A 160 13.08 34.12 -8.76
CA GLY A 160 13.14 34.08 -10.22
C GLY A 160 12.86 32.67 -10.74
N PHE A 161 13.29 32.44 -11.98
CA PHE A 161 13.11 31.18 -12.69
C PHE A 161 14.44 30.68 -13.27
N LEU A 162 14.57 29.36 -13.46
CA LEU A 162 15.68 28.75 -14.19
C LEU A 162 15.15 27.87 -15.32
N GLY A 163 15.65 28.15 -16.53
CA GLY A 163 15.53 27.28 -17.70
C GLY A 163 16.91 26.84 -18.21
N THR A 164 16.94 26.22 -19.38
CA THR A 164 18.17 25.87 -20.10
C THR A 164 19.04 27.10 -20.44
N GLY A 165 18.44 28.29 -20.57
CA GLY A 165 19.12 29.57 -20.76
C GLY A 165 19.67 30.20 -19.47
N GLY A 166 19.46 29.58 -18.30
CA GLY A 166 19.89 30.11 -17.00
C GLY A 166 18.79 30.90 -16.26
N PHE A 167 19.23 31.84 -15.42
CA PHE A 167 18.37 32.62 -14.52
C PHE A 167 17.59 33.73 -15.21
N ARG A 168 16.31 33.89 -14.84
CA ARG A 168 15.42 34.95 -15.32
C ARG A 168 14.54 35.49 -14.19
N GLU A 169 14.23 36.78 -14.22
CA GLU A 169 13.24 37.39 -13.31
C GLU A 169 11.79 37.14 -13.78
N THR A 170 11.63 36.89 -15.08
CA THR A 170 10.36 36.61 -15.76
C THR A 170 10.22 35.13 -16.11
N GLU A 171 9.01 34.70 -16.43
CA GLU A 171 8.71 33.30 -16.77
C GLU A 171 9.61 32.78 -17.90
N VAL A 172 9.97 31.49 -17.82
CA VAL A 172 10.82 30.82 -18.80
C VAL A 172 10.02 30.60 -20.10
N PRO A 173 10.50 31.08 -21.26
CA PRO A 173 9.90 30.77 -22.55
C PRO A 173 9.84 29.26 -22.78
N ALA A 174 8.84 28.77 -23.50
CA ALA A 174 8.64 27.32 -23.68
C ALA A 174 9.87 26.63 -24.30
N GLU A 175 10.58 27.32 -25.18
CA GLU A 175 11.83 26.88 -25.83
C GLU A 175 13.05 26.83 -24.90
N GLU A 176 13.02 27.58 -23.81
CA GLU A 176 14.08 27.58 -22.80
C GLU A 176 13.78 26.60 -21.65
N MET A 177 12.58 26.00 -21.58
CA MET A 177 12.28 24.96 -20.58
C MET A 177 13.09 23.68 -20.81
N PHE A 178 13.39 22.94 -19.75
CA PHE A 178 14.09 21.66 -19.83
C PHE A 178 13.18 20.60 -20.46
N PRO A 179 13.58 19.91 -21.54
CA PRO A 179 12.79 18.82 -22.10
C PRO A 179 12.96 17.58 -21.22
N VAL A 180 11.93 17.24 -20.43
CA VAL A 180 12.00 16.14 -19.45
C VAL A 180 10.96 15.09 -19.82
N VAL A 181 11.43 13.89 -20.13
CA VAL A 181 10.53 12.78 -20.45
C VAL A 181 10.15 12.05 -19.16
N SER A 182 8.86 11.99 -18.86
CA SER A 182 8.35 11.13 -17.79
C SER A 182 8.58 9.67 -18.18
N LYS A 183 9.27 8.93 -17.33
CA LYS A 183 9.31 7.46 -17.40
C LYS A 183 8.99 6.98 -15.99
N ASN A 184 8.06 6.03 -15.83
CA ASN A 184 7.51 5.61 -14.52
C ASN A 184 6.75 6.69 -13.71
N GLY A 185 6.23 7.75 -14.32
CA GLY A 185 5.44 8.75 -13.59
C GLY A 185 6.20 9.61 -12.55
N SER A 186 7.45 9.27 -12.20
CA SER A 186 8.19 10.01 -11.17
C SER A 186 9.31 10.89 -11.76
N LEU A 187 9.17 12.20 -11.59
CA LEU A 187 10.23 13.17 -11.88
C LEU A 187 11.48 12.99 -11.02
N SER A 188 11.36 12.34 -9.86
CA SER A 188 12.46 12.14 -8.91
C SER A 188 13.65 11.38 -9.51
N ASN A 189 13.41 10.51 -10.50
CA ASN A 189 14.45 9.77 -11.20
C ASN A 189 15.13 10.59 -12.32
N ARG A 190 14.65 11.80 -12.61
CA ARG A 190 15.19 12.68 -13.66
C ARG A 190 16.06 13.80 -13.12
N ILE A 191 15.92 14.13 -11.84
CA ILE A 191 16.69 15.17 -11.19
C ILE A 191 17.41 14.53 -10.01
N VAL A 192 18.69 14.24 -10.21
CA VAL A 192 19.55 13.73 -9.14
C VAL A 192 20.38 14.88 -8.60
N GLY A 193 20.73 14.82 -7.33
CA GLY A 193 21.52 15.87 -6.68
C GLY A 193 22.51 15.25 -5.75
N THR A 194 23.57 16.00 -5.44
CA THR A 194 24.69 15.46 -4.68
C THR A 194 24.27 14.89 -3.32
N ASN A 195 23.20 15.37 -2.70
CA ASN A 195 22.72 14.87 -1.40
C ASN A 195 21.36 14.15 -1.45
N ILE A 196 20.94 13.65 -2.63
CA ILE A 196 19.55 13.14 -2.80
C ILE A 196 19.29 11.72 -2.31
N TRP A 197 20.31 11.03 -1.76
CA TRP A 197 20.23 9.62 -1.35
C TRP A 197 19.37 9.30 -0.11
N THR A 198 18.47 10.17 0.33
CA THR A 198 17.42 9.82 1.30
C THR A 198 16.05 9.83 0.66
N ASN A 199 15.73 8.72 -0.02
CA ASN A 199 14.40 8.13 -0.23
C ASN A 199 13.20 9.08 -0.28
N HIS A 200 12.62 9.25 -1.48
CA HIS A 200 11.20 9.66 -1.65
C HIS A 200 10.25 8.89 -0.70
N TYR A 201 10.59 7.63 -0.36
CA TYR A 201 9.86 6.81 0.61
C TYR A 201 9.95 7.26 2.07
N ALA A 202 11.06 7.88 2.51
CA ALA A 202 11.14 8.45 3.86
C ALA A 202 10.22 9.67 4.02
N TYR A 203 9.91 10.37 2.92
CA TYR A 203 9.03 11.53 2.90
C TYR A 203 7.56 11.19 3.08
N LEU A 204 7.10 10.10 2.45
CA LEU A 204 5.70 9.67 2.55
C LEU A 204 5.36 9.13 3.94
N ILE A 205 6.34 8.55 4.65
CA ILE A 205 6.11 7.87 5.93
C ILE A 205 6.23 8.83 7.13
N GLN A 206 7.00 9.93 7.04
CA GLN A 206 7.29 10.76 8.22
C GLN A 206 6.44 12.03 8.38
N GLY A 207 5.59 12.43 7.43
CA GLY A 207 4.81 13.67 7.55
C GLY A 207 5.66 14.96 7.71
N ALA A 208 6.98 14.81 7.64
CA ALA A 208 7.98 15.85 7.75
C ALA A 208 8.55 16.04 6.34
N TYR A 209 8.17 17.15 5.71
CA TYR A 209 8.78 17.64 4.48
C TYR A 209 10.25 18.00 4.75
N GLY A 210 11.12 17.00 4.87
CA GLY A 210 12.54 17.15 5.17
C GLY A 210 13.31 17.70 3.98
N ILE A 211 13.22 18.99 3.72
CA ILE A 211 13.81 19.62 2.53
C ILE A 211 15.33 19.32 2.43
N GLN A 212 15.77 18.68 1.34
CA GLN A 212 17.15 18.23 1.20
C GLN A 212 18.11 19.37 0.87
N PRO A 213 19.30 19.44 1.50
CA PRO A 213 20.34 20.40 1.13
C PRO A 213 21.04 19.92 -0.15
N GLY A 214 20.48 20.24 -1.31
CA GLY A 214 21.09 19.96 -2.61
C GLY A 214 21.06 21.21 -3.46
N HIS A 215 22.15 21.99 -3.44
CA HIS A 215 22.23 23.19 -4.28
C HIS A 215 22.69 22.87 -5.69
N VAL A 216 23.45 21.78 -5.91
CA VAL A 216 23.81 21.31 -7.25
C VAL A 216 22.98 20.09 -7.62
N LEU A 217 22.22 20.24 -8.69
CA LEU A 217 21.35 19.24 -9.29
C LEU A 217 21.87 18.87 -10.68
N TYR A 218 21.55 17.66 -11.12
CA TYR A 218 21.80 17.14 -12.45
C TYR A 218 20.47 16.67 -13.03
N LEU A 219 20.02 17.38 -14.05
CA LEU A 219 18.75 17.16 -14.70
C LEU A 219 18.97 16.40 -16.01
N ASN A 220 18.28 15.27 -16.15
CA ASN A 220 18.26 14.44 -17.35
C ASN A 220 17.21 14.93 -18.34
N ALA A 221 17.68 15.50 -19.44
CA ALA A 221 16.89 16.10 -20.51
C ALA A 221 16.98 15.28 -21.81
N GLU A 222 16.58 14.00 -21.73
CA GLU A 222 16.52 12.98 -22.80
C GLU A 222 17.84 12.67 -23.54
N THR A 223 18.44 13.68 -24.17
CA THR A 223 19.73 13.59 -24.86
C THR A 223 20.81 14.42 -24.17
N SER A 224 20.46 15.28 -23.22
CA SER A 224 21.41 16.15 -22.52
C SER A 224 21.33 16.02 -21.00
N ILE A 225 22.44 16.24 -20.31
CA ILE A 225 22.45 16.45 -18.86
C ILE A 225 22.78 17.91 -18.56
N TYR A 226 21.96 18.52 -17.71
CA TYR A 226 22.17 19.87 -17.23
C TYR A 226 22.59 19.85 -15.76
N ARG A 227 23.74 20.45 -15.44
CA ARG A 227 24.13 20.80 -14.08
C ARG A 227 23.47 22.13 -13.72
N VAL A 228 22.62 22.11 -12.69
CA VAL A 228 21.85 23.25 -12.20
C VAL A 228 22.32 23.56 -10.78
N ASP A 229 22.98 24.69 -10.61
CA ASP A 229 23.38 25.20 -9.31
C ASP A 229 22.36 26.25 -8.84
N LEU A 230 21.51 25.86 -7.90
CA LEU A 230 20.45 26.66 -7.30
C LEU A 230 20.96 27.80 -6.40
N ASN A 231 22.25 27.80 -6.02
CA ASN A 231 22.85 28.89 -5.25
C ASN A 231 23.37 29.99 -6.16
N THR A 232 24.09 29.60 -7.21
CA THR A 232 24.68 30.54 -8.18
C THR A 232 23.75 30.85 -9.33
N HIS A 233 22.59 30.18 -9.37
CA HIS A 233 21.59 30.25 -10.44
C HIS A 233 22.17 29.87 -11.81
N LEU A 234 23.23 29.06 -11.81
CA LEU A 234 23.97 28.68 -13.00
C LEU A 234 23.39 27.39 -13.58
N VAL A 235 23.14 27.39 -14.89
CA VAL A 235 22.71 26.22 -15.65
C VAL A 235 23.74 25.93 -16.72
N GLN A 236 24.31 24.72 -16.71
CA GLN A 236 25.34 24.29 -17.66
C GLN A 236 24.96 22.95 -18.26
N LYS A 237 24.99 22.84 -19.60
CA LYS A 237 24.94 21.54 -20.26
C LYS A 237 26.30 20.87 -20.07
N VAL A 238 26.35 19.77 -19.31
CA VAL A 238 27.59 19.05 -18.97
C VAL A 238 27.79 17.78 -19.81
N PHE A 239 26.72 17.28 -20.42
CA PHE A 239 26.78 16.12 -21.30
C PHE A 239 25.71 16.19 -22.37
N GLU A 240 26.03 15.68 -23.56
CA GLU A 240 25.10 15.55 -24.68
C GLU A 240 25.40 14.23 -25.40
N SER A 241 24.36 13.43 -25.60
CA SER A 241 24.43 12.16 -26.32
C SER A 241 23.91 12.33 -27.74
N VAL A 242 24.69 11.87 -28.71
CA VAL A 242 24.34 11.91 -30.14
C VAL A 242 23.98 10.51 -30.60
N GLY A 243 22.70 10.28 -30.89
CA GLY A 243 22.20 9.02 -31.43
C GLY A 243 22.03 7.88 -30.42
N ASP A 244 22.26 8.12 -29.13
CA ASP A 244 22.07 7.12 -28.06
C ASP A 244 21.34 7.75 -26.85
N PRO A 245 20.02 7.55 -26.70
CA PRO A 245 19.23 8.28 -25.70
C PRO A 245 19.68 7.98 -24.26
N ILE A 246 19.59 8.99 -23.39
CA ILE A 246 19.89 8.83 -21.97
C ILE A 246 18.71 8.12 -21.30
N LEU A 247 18.98 6.92 -20.79
CA LEU A 247 17.97 6.08 -20.16
C LEU A 247 17.81 6.40 -18.68
N ALA A 248 18.92 6.61 -17.96
CA ALA A 248 18.93 6.86 -16.52
C ALA A 248 20.19 7.62 -16.11
N VAL A 249 20.12 8.26 -14.94
CA VAL A 249 21.25 8.96 -14.31
C VAL A 249 21.22 8.63 -12.83
N ASP A 250 22.39 8.41 -12.23
CA ASP A 250 22.49 8.19 -10.78
C ASP A 250 23.83 8.70 -10.24
N PHE A 251 23.91 8.90 -8.93
CA PHE A 251 25.14 9.19 -8.22
C PHE A 251 25.69 7.95 -7.53
N GLY A 252 26.99 7.72 -7.71
CA GLY A 252 27.69 6.70 -6.96
C GLY A 252 27.53 7.02 -5.46
N PRO A 253 27.07 6.07 -4.65
CA PRO A 253 26.96 6.29 -3.22
C PRO A 253 28.34 6.54 -2.61
N LEU A 254 28.31 7.21 -1.47
CA LEU A 254 29.52 7.56 -0.74
C LEU A 254 30.19 6.30 -0.23
N LEU A 255 31.45 6.08 -0.62
CA LEU A 255 32.32 5.20 0.15
C LEU A 255 32.44 5.82 1.55
N GLN A 256 31.94 5.10 2.57
CA GLN A 256 32.05 5.53 3.96
C GLN A 256 33.54 5.71 4.32
N GLY A 257 33.89 6.90 4.82
CA GLY A 257 35.24 7.21 5.29
C GLY A 257 36.23 7.72 4.22
N VAL A 258 35.76 8.15 3.05
CA VAL A 258 36.53 8.95 2.10
C VAL A 258 35.94 10.37 2.03
N ASP A 259 36.71 11.40 1.65
CA ASP A 259 36.23 12.79 1.51
C ASP A 259 35.12 12.85 0.46
N SER A 260 33.92 12.61 0.95
CA SER A 260 32.78 12.05 0.25
C SER A 260 32.28 12.91 -0.92
N GLN A 261 32.58 14.21 -0.91
CA GLN A 261 32.15 15.10 -1.98
C GLN A 261 33.10 15.11 -3.18
N LYS A 262 34.38 14.79 -3.02
CA LYS A 262 35.38 14.89 -4.11
C LYS A 262 35.41 13.67 -5.03
N GLU A 263 34.93 12.52 -4.55
CA GLU A 263 34.98 11.26 -5.32
C GLU A 263 33.63 10.82 -5.89
N ARG A 264 32.57 11.64 -5.71
CA ARG A 264 31.26 11.34 -6.29
C ARG A 264 31.32 11.45 -7.81
N SER A 265 31.11 10.32 -8.48
CA SER A 265 30.90 10.31 -9.92
C SER A 265 29.40 10.28 -10.23
N LEU A 266 28.99 11.07 -11.21
CA LEU A 266 27.67 10.97 -11.84
C LEU A 266 27.73 9.88 -12.92
N GLY A 267 26.95 8.82 -12.77
CA GLY A 267 26.77 7.83 -13.81
C GLY A 267 25.64 8.24 -14.76
N ILE A 268 25.90 8.22 -16.06
CA ILE A 268 24.93 8.47 -17.12
C ILE A 268 24.80 7.19 -17.93
N ARG A 269 23.63 6.56 -17.85
CA ARG A 269 23.31 5.36 -18.62
C ARG A 269 22.66 5.75 -19.94
N THR A 270 23.23 5.26 -21.02
CA THR A 270 22.65 5.24 -22.37
C THR A 270 22.21 3.81 -22.74
N ALA A 271 21.75 3.56 -23.97
CA ALA A 271 21.41 2.21 -24.38
C ALA A 271 22.66 1.32 -24.51
N SER A 272 23.80 1.88 -24.92
CA SER A 272 25.00 1.08 -25.24
C SER A 272 26.16 1.18 -24.23
N GLN A 273 26.11 2.16 -23.33
CA GLN A 273 27.25 2.51 -22.48
C GLN A 273 26.83 3.24 -21.20
N VAL A 274 27.75 3.28 -20.23
CA VAL A 274 27.70 4.16 -19.06
C VAL A 274 28.85 5.16 -19.15
N VAL A 275 28.54 6.45 -19.01
CA VAL A 275 29.52 7.53 -18.93
C VAL A 275 29.59 8.00 -17.49
N LEU A 276 30.79 8.14 -16.95
CA LEU A 276 31.02 8.69 -15.61
C LEU A 276 31.53 10.12 -15.73
N LEU A 277 30.88 11.06 -15.04
CA LEU A 277 31.33 12.43 -14.89
C LEU A 277 31.80 12.69 -13.46
N ASP A 278 32.76 13.60 -13.28
CA ASP A 278 33.11 14.16 -11.97
C ASP A 278 32.07 15.20 -11.47
N PRO A 279 32.18 15.72 -10.23
CA PRO A 279 31.27 16.74 -9.68
C PRO A 279 31.24 18.07 -10.45
N GLU A 280 32.22 18.32 -11.33
CA GLU A 280 32.29 19.47 -12.23
C GLU A 280 31.61 19.19 -13.58
N GLY A 281 31.18 17.95 -13.82
CA GLY A 281 30.51 17.53 -15.04
C GLY A 281 31.47 17.13 -16.17
N LYS A 282 32.76 16.96 -15.88
CA LYS A 282 33.74 16.49 -16.86
C LYS A 282 33.76 14.97 -16.89
N GLU A 283 33.79 14.41 -18.10
CA GLU A 283 33.88 12.97 -18.33
C GLU A 283 35.20 12.40 -17.79
N THR A 284 35.11 11.42 -16.89
CA THR A 284 36.24 10.73 -16.29
C THR A 284 36.42 9.32 -16.85
N SER A 285 35.32 8.68 -17.25
CA SER A 285 35.34 7.33 -17.80
C SER A 285 34.14 7.06 -18.69
N ARG A 286 34.31 6.11 -19.59
CA ARG A 286 33.28 5.61 -20.49
C ARG A 286 33.38 4.10 -20.59
N VAL A 287 32.25 3.46 -20.36
CA VAL A 287 32.17 2.02 -20.18
C VAL A 287 31.16 1.47 -21.17
N LYS A 288 31.60 0.58 -22.07
CA LYS A 288 30.68 -0.09 -22.98
C LYS A 288 29.90 -1.17 -22.24
N LEU A 289 28.58 -1.22 -22.44
CA LEU A 289 27.73 -2.23 -21.83
C LEU A 289 27.72 -3.51 -22.68
N PRO A 290 27.91 -4.69 -22.06
CA PRO A 290 27.61 -5.97 -22.69
C PRO A 290 26.16 -6.04 -23.16
N ALA A 291 25.91 -6.71 -24.30
CA ALA A 291 24.57 -6.82 -24.89
C ALA A 291 23.51 -7.37 -23.92
N LYS A 292 23.90 -8.28 -23.01
CA LYS A 292 23.03 -8.88 -22.00
C LYS A 292 22.49 -7.87 -20.97
N ILE A 293 23.27 -6.84 -20.65
CA ILE A 293 22.90 -5.77 -19.70
C ILE A 293 22.28 -4.58 -20.43
N ALA A 294 22.74 -4.28 -21.64
CA ALA A 294 22.28 -3.14 -22.44
C ALA A 294 20.74 -3.10 -22.57
N GLY A 295 20.11 -4.27 -22.75
CA GLY A 295 18.65 -4.41 -22.84
C GLY A 295 17.90 -4.49 -21.50
N SER A 296 18.59 -4.59 -20.35
CA SER A 296 17.94 -4.74 -19.05
C SER A 296 17.27 -3.44 -18.63
N LYS A 297 16.01 -3.50 -18.17
CA LYS A 297 15.32 -2.27 -17.72
C LYS A 297 16.02 -1.65 -16.52
N SER A 298 16.54 -2.43 -15.58
CA SER A 298 17.32 -1.91 -14.46
C SER A 298 18.65 -2.63 -14.30
N PHE A 299 19.68 -1.89 -13.87
CA PHE A 299 20.89 -2.49 -13.33
C PHE A 299 21.62 -1.54 -12.38
N SER A 300 22.38 -2.08 -11.42
CA SER A 300 23.31 -1.30 -10.61
C SER A 300 24.76 -1.53 -11.05
N LEU A 301 25.57 -0.48 -11.16
CA LEU A 301 26.98 -0.54 -11.56
C LEU A 301 27.90 -0.21 -10.40
N PHE A 302 28.91 -1.03 -10.17
CA PHE A 302 29.90 -0.89 -9.10
C PHE A 302 31.30 -0.88 -9.72
N LYS A 303 32.18 0.00 -9.22
CA LYS A 303 33.60 0.02 -9.59
C LYS A 303 34.42 -0.66 -8.49
N VAL A 304 35.18 -1.69 -8.85
CA VAL A 304 36.05 -2.45 -7.94
C VAL A 304 37.44 -1.81 -7.90
N ALA A 305 38.22 -2.06 -6.84
CA ALA A 305 39.54 -1.45 -6.64
C ALA A 305 40.55 -1.67 -7.77
N ASP A 306 40.39 -2.71 -8.59
CA ASP A 306 41.27 -3.03 -9.73
C ASP A 306 40.72 -2.56 -11.08
N ASP A 307 39.94 -1.47 -11.06
CA ASP A 307 39.27 -0.85 -12.22
C ASP A 307 38.26 -1.74 -12.96
N ARG A 308 38.05 -2.98 -12.52
CA ARG A 308 36.95 -3.82 -13.01
C ARG A 308 35.60 -3.26 -12.58
N LEU A 309 34.58 -3.62 -13.36
CA LEU A 309 33.21 -3.20 -13.13
C LEU A 309 32.33 -4.41 -12.84
N ILE A 310 31.36 -4.21 -11.96
CA ILE A 310 30.31 -5.17 -11.67
C ILE A 310 28.99 -4.53 -12.00
N ALA A 311 28.16 -5.20 -12.79
CA ALA A 311 26.77 -4.81 -12.99
C ALA A 311 25.84 -5.86 -12.39
N THR A 312 24.82 -5.44 -11.63
CA THR A 312 23.71 -6.30 -11.20
C THR A 312 22.48 -5.95 -12.00
N THR A 313 21.91 -6.91 -12.70
CA THR A 313 20.62 -6.78 -13.40
C THR A 313 19.54 -7.47 -12.57
N GLU A 314 18.34 -6.92 -12.55
CA GLU A 314 17.23 -7.50 -11.79
C GLU A 314 16.08 -7.87 -12.72
N THR A 315 15.63 -9.12 -12.63
CA THR A 315 14.44 -9.60 -13.35
C THR A 315 13.50 -10.26 -12.36
N LEU A 316 12.26 -9.78 -12.27
CA LEU A 316 11.22 -10.44 -11.48
C LEU A 316 10.63 -11.57 -12.32
N VAL A 317 10.73 -12.79 -11.81
CA VAL A 317 10.11 -13.98 -12.40
C VAL A 317 9.00 -14.44 -11.48
N GLN A 318 7.78 -14.48 -12.01
CA GLN A 318 6.66 -15.11 -11.34
C GLN A 318 6.66 -16.59 -11.70
N LYS A 319 6.81 -17.45 -10.71
CA LYS A 319 6.64 -18.90 -10.85
C LYS A 319 5.50 -19.38 -9.92
N PRO A 320 4.74 -20.40 -10.32
CA PRO A 320 3.89 -21.14 -9.38
C PRO A 320 4.73 -21.66 -8.21
N PHE A 321 4.16 -21.68 -6.99
CA PHE A 321 4.89 -22.12 -5.79
C PHE A 321 5.41 -23.55 -5.92
N GLU A 322 4.65 -24.41 -6.62
CA GLU A 322 4.98 -25.81 -6.87
C GLU A 322 6.21 -26.01 -7.75
N GLU A 323 6.61 -24.98 -8.52
CA GLU A 323 7.81 -25.00 -9.39
C GLU A 323 9.05 -24.42 -8.70
N ILE A 324 8.96 -24.05 -7.42
CA ILE A 324 10.03 -23.42 -6.67
C ILE A 324 10.62 -24.47 -5.72
N HIS A 325 11.82 -24.95 -6.05
CA HIS A 325 12.51 -25.91 -5.20
C HIS A 325 13.54 -25.20 -4.33
N ALA A 326 13.73 -25.65 -3.09
CA ALA A 326 14.75 -25.08 -2.19
C ALA A 326 16.15 -25.16 -2.83
N GLU A 327 16.41 -26.12 -3.72
CA GLU A 327 17.69 -26.23 -4.39
C GLU A 327 18.00 -25.07 -5.35
N ASP A 328 16.98 -24.36 -5.84
CA ASP A 328 17.11 -23.23 -6.77
C ASP A 328 17.77 -22.00 -6.13
N PHE A 329 17.90 -21.98 -4.80
CA PHE A 329 18.41 -20.85 -4.04
C PHE A 329 19.80 -21.14 -3.45
N PRO A 330 20.66 -20.10 -3.33
CA PRO A 330 21.94 -20.24 -2.64
C PRO A 330 21.72 -20.68 -1.18
N PRO A 331 22.65 -21.43 -0.56
CA PRO A 331 22.47 -21.98 0.78
C PRO A 331 22.01 -20.96 1.84
N GLY A 332 22.52 -19.72 1.80
CA GLY A 332 22.09 -18.65 2.70
C GLY A 332 20.60 -18.28 2.55
N ALA A 333 20.07 -18.32 1.33
CA ALA A 333 18.65 -18.05 1.07
C ALA A 333 17.73 -19.26 1.36
N ARG A 334 18.27 -20.49 1.46
CA ARG A 334 17.47 -21.69 1.75
C ARG A 334 16.93 -21.73 3.17
N ALA A 335 17.68 -21.20 4.14
CA ALA A 335 17.27 -21.15 5.54
C ALA A 335 15.91 -20.43 5.70
N ILE A 336 15.65 -19.43 4.85
CA ILE A 336 14.43 -18.63 4.84
C ILE A 336 13.23 -19.42 4.31
N LEU A 337 13.44 -20.30 3.32
CA LEU A 337 12.37 -21.14 2.78
C LEU A 337 11.97 -22.23 3.78
N ALA A 338 12.95 -22.81 4.49
CA ALA A 338 12.71 -23.85 5.48
C ALA A 338 11.84 -23.37 6.67
N GLU A 339 11.95 -22.10 7.06
CA GLU A 339 11.07 -21.50 8.08
C GLU A 339 9.62 -21.32 7.60
N GLY A 340 9.38 -21.34 6.28
CA GLY A 340 8.06 -21.17 5.66
C GLY A 340 7.25 -22.46 5.48
N GLU A 341 7.89 -23.64 5.46
CA GLU A 341 7.26 -24.92 5.07
C GLU A 341 6.14 -25.41 6.00
N GLY A 342 5.90 -24.76 7.14
CA GLY A 342 4.80 -25.08 8.07
C GLY A 342 3.49 -24.31 7.87
N ARG A 343 3.42 -23.33 6.95
CA ARG A 343 2.23 -22.47 6.79
C ARG A 343 1.59 -22.69 5.41
N GLU A 344 0.51 -23.49 5.35
CA GLU A 344 -0.31 -23.80 4.15
C GLU A 344 -1.02 -22.59 3.49
N SER A 345 -0.57 -21.37 3.73
CA SER A 345 -1.11 -20.19 3.05
C SER A 345 -0.50 -20.08 1.65
N ILE A 346 -1.37 -20.17 0.64
CA ILE A 346 -1.11 -19.96 -0.80
C ILE A 346 -0.38 -18.62 -0.99
N CYS A 347 0.95 -18.66 -1.00
CA CYS A 347 1.80 -17.51 -1.27
C CYS A 347 2.26 -17.61 -2.73
N LEU A 348 1.90 -16.63 -3.56
CA LEU A 348 2.62 -16.39 -4.80
C LEU A 348 4.03 -15.94 -4.42
N CYS A 349 5.00 -16.85 -4.45
CA CYS A 349 6.40 -16.52 -4.28
C CYS A 349 6.90 -15.85 -5.56
N GLN A 350 7.26 -14.57 -5.46
CA GLN A 350 8.01 -13.91 -6.53
C GLN A 350 9.49 -14.24 -6.35
N ILE A 351 10.15 -14.66 -7.42
CA ILE A 351 11.60 -14.85 -7.43
C ILE A 351 12.22 -13.63 -8.10
N LYS A 352 13.15 -12.98 -7.42
CA LYS A 352 13.99 -11.94 -8.00
C LYS A 352 15.27 -12.59 -8.50
N GLN A 353 15.40 -12.73 -9.82
CA GLN A 353 16.64 -13.16 -10.45
C GLN A 353 17.59 -11.97 -10.56
N VAL A 354 18.77 -12.09 -9.95
CA VAL A 354 19.83 -11.09 -10.01
C VAL A 354 20.99 -11.62 -10.83
N GLY A 355 21.20 -11.02 -12.00
CA GLY A 355 22.35 -11.33 -12.86
C GLY A 355 23.54 -10.43 -12.51
N ILE A 356 24.61 -11.01 -11.98
CA ILE A 356 25.87 -10.33 -11.65
C ILE A 356 26.85 -10.53 -12.81
N THR A 357 27.19 -9.45 -13.51
CA THR A 357 28.17 -9.47 -14.60
C THR A 357 29.42 -8.73 -14.17
N ARG A 358 30.57 -9.38 -14.21
CA ARG A 358 31.88 -8.74 -14.07
C ARG A 358 32.45 -8.49 -15.46
N PHE A 359 32.92 -7.28 -15.71
CA PHE A 359 33.42 -6.91 -17.03
C PHE A 359 34.49 -5.81 -16.95
N GLN A 360 35.29 -5.70 -18.00
CA GLN A 360 36.33 -4.68 -18.14
C GLN A 360 35.73 -3.36 -18.66
N PRO A 361 36.43 -2.22 -18.51
CA PRO A 361 35.97 -0.93 -19.03
C PRO A 361 35.66 -0.92 -20.54
N ASP A 362 36.33 -1.78 -21.33
CA ASP A 362 36.09 -1.92 -22.77
C ASP A 362 34.79 -2.69 -23.13
N GLY A 363 34.08 -3.20 -22.12
CA GLY A 363 32.84 -3.97 -22.26
C GLY A 363 33.04 -5.47 -22.41
N SER A 364 34.27 -5.98 -22.36
CA SER A 364 34.54 -7.43 -22.39
C SER A 364 34.10 -8.09 -21.07
N VAL A 365 33.25 -9.11 -21.17
CA VAL A 365 32.72 -9.84 -20.02
C VAL A 365 33.79 -10.79 -19.47
N VAL A 366 34.09 -10.64 -18.18
CA VAL A 366 35.02 -11.50 -17.43
C VAL A 366 34.28 -12.69 -16.84
N SER A 367 33.13 -12.45 -16.21
CA SER A 367 32.28 -13.51 -15.67
C SER A 367 30.82 -13.07 -15.59
N TYR A 368 29.92 -14.06 -15.54
CA TYR A 368 28.49 -13.86 -15.32
C TYR A 368 27.99 -14.91 -14.32
N HIS A 369 27.24 -14.46 -13.32
CA HIS A 369 26.58 -15.29 -12.33
C HIS A 369 25.12 -14.88 -12.23
N GLU A 370 24.23 -15.83 -12.00
CA GLU A 370 22.81 -15.56 -11.80
C GLU A 370 22.39 -16.15 -10.47
N ILE A 371 21.69 -15.35 -9.67
CA ILE A 371 21.29 -15.70 -8.32
C ILE A 371 19.78 -15.50 -8.20
N ALA A 372 19.05 -16.52 -7.78
CA ALA A 372 17.66 -16.39 -7.39
C ALA A 372 17.58 -15.91 -5.94
N LEU A 373 16.86 -14.81 -5.72
CA LEU A 373 16.53 -14.30 -4.39
C LEU A 373 15.04 -14.47 -4.14
N PRO A 374 14.62 -15.02 -3.00
CA PRO A 374 13.21 -15.11 -2.64
C PRO A 374 12.69 -13.71 -2.30
N VAL A 375 11.57 -13.30 -2.90
CA VAL A 375 10.84 -12.09 -2.48
C VAL A 375 9.66 -12.53 -1.64
N ARG A 376 9.74 -12.28 -0.33
CA ARG A 376 8.62 -12.54 0.58
C ARG A 376 7.60 -11.41 0.42
N LEU A 377 6.53 -11.67 -0.32
CA LEU A 377 5.38 -10.77 -0.32
C LEU A 377 4.59 -10.99 0.97
N VAL A 378 4.40 -9.95 1.76
CA VAL A 378 3.49 -9.99 2.91
C VAL A 378 2.06 -10.14 2.36
N PRO A 379 1.36 -11.23 2.66
CA PRO A 379 0.04 -11.44 2.10
C PRO A 379 -0.94 -10.39 2.67
N LEU A 380 -1.53 -9.58 1.79
CA LEU A 380 -2.69 -8.69 2.04
C LEU A 380 -3.96 -9.42 2.54
N GLN A 381 -3.86 -10.73 2.81
CA GLN A 381 -4.96 -11.64 3.11
C GLN A 381 -5.51 -11.45 4.53
N SER A 382 -4.70 -10.97 5.49
CA SER A 382 -5.12 -10.71 6.87
C SER A 382 -6.17 -9.59 6.98
N MET A 383 -6.14 -8.63 6.05
CA MET A 383 -7.10 -7.52 5.97
C MET A 383 -8.50 -7.96 5.51
N LYS A 384 -8.61 -9.07 4.76
CA LYS A 384 -9.90 -9.55 4.23
C LYS A 384 -10.79 -10.19 5.30
N TRP A 385 -10.21 -10.85 6.29
CA TRP A 385 -10.94 -11.57 7.34
C TRP A 385 -11.47 -10.65 8.46
N SER A 386 -10.71 -9.62 8.83
CA SER A 386 -11.15 -8.63 9.82
C SER A 386 -12.34 -7.83 9.30
N MET A 387 -12.35 -7.46 8.02
CA MET A 387 -13.50 -6.82 7.39
C MET A 387 -14.72 -7.75 7.39
N ALA A 388 -14.60 -8.99 6.89
CA ALA A 388 -15.74 -9.92 6.77
C ALA A 388 -16.53 -10.14 8.08
N SER A 389 -15.86 -10.10 9.24
CA SER A 389 -16.49 -10.30 10.55
C SER A 389 -17.26 -9.07 11.06
N ILE A 390 -16.77 -7.85 10.82
CA ILE A 390 -17.49 -6.60 11.08
C ILE A 390 -18.79 -6.54 10.26
N TRP A 391 -18.78 -7.13 9.07
CA TRP A 391 -19.87 -7.03 8.10
C TRP A 391 -21.03 -8.03 8.30
N LEU A 392 -20.82 -9.16 8.96
CA LEU A 392 -21.86 -10.19 9.22
C LEU A 392 -22.97 -9.73 10.18
N LEU A 393 -22.78 -8.62 10.88
CA LEU A 393 -23.66 -8.16 11.96
C LEU A 393 -24.24 -6.76 11.73
N ALA A 394 -23.89 -6.13 10.61
CA ALA A 394 -24.40 -4.83 10.25
C ALA A 394 -25.85 -4.91 9.72
N CYS A 395 -26.61 -3.86 10.03
CA CYS A 395 -27.88 -3.56 9.39
C CYS A 395 -27.67 -3.50 7.87
N PRO A 396 -28.36 -4.31 7.03
CA PRO A 396 -28.17 -4.30 5.58
C PRO A 396 -28.31 -2.89 4.97
N LEU A 397 -29.18 -2.04 5.54
CA LEU A 397 -29.30 -0.64 5.08
C LEU A 397 -28.03 0.18 5.32
N LEU A 398 -27.37 0.01 6.47
CA LEU A 398 -26.09 0.68 6.75
C LEU A 398 -24.97 0.12 5.87
N MET A 399 -25.05 -1.17 5.54
CA MET A 399 -24.12 -1.82 4.63
C MET A 399 -24.21 -1.25 3.22
N ASP A 400 -25.42 -1.20 2.67
CA ASP A 400 -25.67 -0.67 1.33
C ASP A 400 -25.18 0.79 1.25
N GLY A 401 -25.44 1.58 2.30
CA GLY A 401 -24.89 2.93 2.43
C GLY A 401 -23.37 2.99 2.47
N ALA A 402 -22.72 2.14 3.29
CA ALA A 402 -21.26 2.11 3.40
C ALA A 402 -20.59 1.66 2.09
N LEU A 403 -21.15 0.66 1.39
CA LEU A 403 -20.65 0.18 0.10
C LEU A 403 -20.85 1.23 -1.01
N LEU A 404 -21.96 1.95 -1.02
CA LEU A 404 -22.18 3.06 -1.96
C LEU A 404 -21.21 4.23 -1.69
N LEU A 405 -20.81 4.44 -0.44
CA LEU A 405 -19.89 5.50 -0.03
C LEU A 405 -18.42 5.07 -0.03
N SER A 406 -18.09 3.77 -0.11
CA SER A 406 -16.71 3.29 -0.05
C SER A 406 -15.79 3.88 -1.14
N PRO A 407 -16.24 4.08 -2.39
CA PRO A 407 -15.42 4.77 -3.39
C PRO A 407 -15.11 6.21 -3.00
N VAL A 408 -16.04 6.88 -2.32
CA VAL A 408 -15.85 8.26 -1.81
C VAL A 408 -14.83 8.28 -0.69
N PHE A 409 -14.90 7.34 0.25
CA PHE A 409 -13.90 7.22 1.32
C PHE A 409 -12.50 6.90 0.78
N MET A 410 -12.40 5.98 -0.18
CA MET A 410 -11.13 5.69 -0.86
C MET A 410 -10.57 6.90 -1.62
N MET A 411 -11.43 7.74 -2.20
CA MET A 411 -11.02 9.01 -2.82
C MET A 411 -10.58 10.07 -1.80
N MET A 412 -11.15 10.06 -0.59
CA MET A 412 -10.89 11.05 0.46
C MET A 412 -9.65 10.76 1.30
N GLU A 413 -9.31 9.49 1.57
CA GLU A 413 -8.18 9.13 2.45
C GLU A 413 -6.82 9.51 1.87
N GLY A 414 -6.75 9.92 0.60
CA GLY A 414 -5.52 10.45 0.01
C GLY A 414 -4.33 9.49 0.09
N THR A 415 -4.57 8.22 0.38
CA THR A 415 -3.52 7.22 0.43
C THR A 415 -2.86 7.21 -0.95
N PRO A 416 -1.53 7.31 -1.03
CA PRO A 416 -0.79 7.32 -2.28
C PRO A 416 -0.74 5.90 -2.86
N ILE A 417 -1.91 5.29 -3.08
CA ILE A 417 -2.11 4.03 -3.80
C ILE A 417 -2.24 4.35 -5.30
N ARG A 418 -1.94 5.58 -5.74
CA ARG A 418 -2.23 6.03 -7.10
C ARG A 418 -1.24 5.51 -8.16
N GLU A 419 -0.04 5.09 -7.76
CA GLU A 419 1.05 4.72 -8.69
C GLU A 419 0.87 3.33 -9.35
N GLY A 420 -0.02 2.47 -8.85
CA GLY A 420 -0.30 1.13 -9.42
C GLY A 420 -1.71 0.93 -10.01
N ILE A 421 -2.64 1.86 -9.81
CA ILE A 421 -4.08 1.59 -9.95
C ILE A 421 -4.58 1.43 -11.39
N HIS A 422 -3.94 2.01 -12.40
CA HIS A 422 -4.49 1.88 -13.76
C HIS A 422 -4.21 0.53 -14.42
N ALA A 423 -3.07 -0.10 -14.15
CA ALA A 423 -2.79 -1.45 -14.63
C ALA A 423 -3.59 -2.51 -13.84
N ASP A 424 -3.88 -2.24 -12.56
CA ASP A 424 -4.59 -3.17 -11.68
C ASP A 424 -6.08 -2.84 -11.47
N TRP A 425 -6.67 -1.82 -12.12
CA TRP A 425 -8.10 -1.55 -11.92
C TRP A 425 -8.97 -2.74 -12.34
N LYS A 426 -8.50 -3.53 -13.31
CA LYS A 426 -9.16 -4.79 -13.68
C LYS A 426 -9.07 -5.83 -12.56
N ASP A 427 -7.91 -5.98 -11.93
CA ASP A 427 -7.69 -6.97 -10.86
C ASP A 427 -8.31 -6.53 -9.52
N ILE A 428 -8.29 -5.23 -9.24
CA ILE A 428 -8.99 -4.59 -8.12
C ILE A 428 -10.49 -4.67 -8.36
N SER A 429 -11.01 -4.34 -9.55
CA SER A 429 -12.45 -4.43 -9.83
C SER A 429 -12.93 -5.87 -9.86
N GLN A 430 -12.14 -6.83 -10.32
CA GLN A 430 -12.48 -8.25 -10.29
C GLN A 430 -12.44 -8.80 -8.86
N SER A 431 -11.42 -8.44 -8.07
CA SER A 431 -11.36 -8.76 -6.64
C SER A 431 -12.51 -8.11 -5.88
N PHE A 432 -12.86 -6.86 -6.21
CA PHE A 432 -13.98 -6.13 -5.65
C PHE A 432 -15.30 -6.76 -6.06
N GLN A 433 -15.48 -7.18 -7.31
CA GLN A 433 -16.72 -7.83 -7.79
C GLN A 433 -16.96 -9.18 -7.11
N ILE A 434 -15.93 -10.05 -7.04
CA ILE A 434 -16.04 -11.36 -6.39
C ILE A 434 -16.36 -11.17 -4.91
N SER A 435 -15.68 -10.21 -4.27
CA SER A 435 -15.93 -9.87 -2.87
C SER A 435 -17.33 -9.26 -2.71
N PHE A 436 -17.74 -8.32 -3.57
CA PHE A 436 -19.02 -7.61 -3.54
C PHE A 436 -20.20 -8.56 -3.68
N VAL A 437 -20.18 -9.50 -4.63
CA VAL A 437 -21.26 -10.48 -4.80
C VAL A 437 -21.36 -11.37 -3.57
N SER A 438 -20.22 -11.87 -3.07
CA SER A 438 -20.19 -12.70 -1.85
C SER A 438 -20.71 -11.92 -0.65
N PHE A 439 -20.32 -10.65 -0.52
CA PHE A 439 -20.75 -9.75 0.57
C PHE A 439 -22.23 -9.41 0.49
N PHE A 440 -22.73 -9.04 -0.69
CA PHE A 440 -24.14 -8.71 -0.91
C PHE A 440 -25.03 -9.93 -0.61
N LEU A 441 -24.63 -11.11 -1.07
CA LEU A 441 -25.38 -12.34 -0.77
C LEU A 441 -25.42 -12.59 0.74
N VAL A 442 -24.28 -12.53 1.42
CA VAL A 442 -24.24 -12.77 2.88
C VAL A 442 -25.01 -11.70 3.65
N SER A 443 -24.86 -10.41 3.30
CA SER A 443 -25.51 -9.29 4.00
C SER A 443 -27.03 -9.30 3.87
N HIS A 444 -27.60 -9.89 2.81
CA HIS A 444 -29.05 -9.98 2.63
C HIS A 444 -29.63 -11.35 3.02
N LEU A 445 -28.90 -12.46 2.86
CA LEU A 445 -29.40 -13.78 3.23
C LEU A 445 -29.62 -13.93 4.73
N PHE A 446 -28.74 -13.35 5.56
CA PHE A 446 -28.89 -13.40 7.02
C PHE A 446 -30.11 -12.61 7.52
N PRO A 447 -30.35 -11.36 7.11
CA PRO A 447 -31.57 -10.65 7.46
C PRO A 447 -32.84 -11.27 6.89
N LEU A 448 -32.78 -11.91 5.70
CA LEU A 448 -33.90 -12.72 5.19
C LEU A 448 -34.24 -13.87 6.13
N LEU A 449 -33.22 -14.57 6.64
CA LEU A 449 -33.39 -15.63 7.63
C LEU A 449 -34.06 -15.09 8.90
N TRP A 450 -33.57 -13.98 9.46
CA TRP A 450 -34.15 -13.36 10.66
C TRP A 450 -35.59 -12.87 10.43
N GLY A 451 -35.85 -12.24 9.29
CA GLY A 451 -37.19 -11.80 8.89
C GLY A 451 -38.15 -12.99 8.73
N GLY A 452 -37.68 -14.11 8.19
CA GLY A 452 -38.42 -15.36 8.06
C GLY A 452 -38.75 -16.00 9.42
N LEU A 453 -37.79 -16.00 10.36
CA LEU A 453 -38.02 -16.45 11.74
C LEU A 453 -39.05 -15.57 12.45
N ALA A 454 -39.00 -14.25 12.26
CA ALA A 454 -40.00 -13.32 12.77
C ALA A 454 -41.38 -13.55 12.19
N TRP A 455 -41.46 -13.69 10.87
CA TRP A 455 -42.70 -14.02 10.18
C TRP A 455 -43.34 -15.28 10.76
N LYS A 456 -42.57 -16.36 10.86
CA LYS A 456 -43.02 -17.65 11.38
C LYS A 456 -43.52 -17.53 12.82
N ARG A 457 -42.78 -16.83 13.69
CA ARG A 457 -43.15 -16.61 15.09
C ARG A 457 -44.45 -15.81 15.21
N MET A 458 -44.60 -14.71 14.46
CA MET A 458 -45.82 -13.89 14.53
C MET A 458 -47.06 -14.59 13.98
N ARG A 459 -46.90 -15.40 12.93
CA ARG A 459 -48.00 -16.22 12.39
C ARG A 459 -48.48 -17.26 13.41
N ARG A 460 -47.57 -17.87 14.18
CA ARG A 460 -47.91 -18.79 15.27
C ARG A 460 -48.59 -18.08 16.44
N ALA A 461 -48.11 -16.89 16.80
CA ALA A 461 -48.77 -16.04 17.80
C ALA A 461 -50.09 -15.42 17.27
N GLY A 462 -50.38 -15.59 15.98
CA GLY A 462 -51.64 -15.21 15.34
C GLY A 462 -51.85 -13.72 15.15
N LEU A 463 -50.77 -12.94 15.01
CA LEU A 463 -50.86 -11.50 14.76
C LEU A 463 -51.58 -11.18 13.43
N SER A 464 -52.09 -9.95 13.32
CA SER A 464 -52.74 -9.48 12.10
C SER A 464 -51.76 -9.44 10.92
N ALA A 465 -52.24 -9.62 9.68
CA ALA A 465 -51.37 -9.59 8.50
C ALA A 465 -50.63 -8.27 8.30
N GLY A 466 -51.16 -7.15 8.83
CA GLY A 466 -50.47 -5.86 8.84
C GLY A 466 -49.28 -5.85 9.81
N GLU A 467 -49.49 -6.30 11.05
CA GLU A 467 -48.42 -6.40 12.05
C GLU A 467 -47.32 -7.37 11.62
N VAL A 468 -47.69 -8.53 11.05
CA VAL A 468 -46.71 -9.50 10.55
C VAL A 468 -45.82 -8.87 9.48
N ARG A 469 -46.42 -8.17 8.49
CA ARG A 469 -45.66 -7.51 7.43
C ARG A 469 -44.74 -6.41 7.97
N TYR A 470 -45.25 -5.56 8.86
CA TYR A 470 -44.48 -4.46 9.46
C TYR A 470 -43.24 -4.97 10.19
N TRP A 471 -43.40 -5.94 11.09
CA TRP A 471 -42.29 -6.44 11.90
C TRP A 471 -41.32 -7.31 11.11
N THR A 472 -41.78 -8.07 10.12
CA THR A 472 -40.88 -8.79 9.22
C THR A 472 -40.03 -7.83 8.41
N GLY A 473 -40.62 -6.75 7.89
CA GLY A 473 -39.87 -5.69 7.21
C GLY A 473 -38.86 -5.00 8.13
N PHE A 474 -39.26 -4.66 9.35
CA PHE A 474 -38.36 -4.08 10.35
C PHE A 474 -37.17 -4.99 10.67
N VAL A 475 -37.41 -6.29 10.92
CA VAL A 475 -36.34 -7.26 11.21
C VAL A 475 -35.44 -7.48 10.00
N TYR A 476 -36.00 -7.50 8.79
CA TYR A 476 -35.21 -7.60 7.56
C TYR A 476 -34.30 -6.39 7.38
N VAL A 477 -34.82 -5.17 7.51
CA VAL A 477 -34.03 -3.94 7.33
C VAL A 477 -32.96 -3.80 8.42
N CYS A 478 -33.29 -4.12 9.67
CA CYS A 478 -32.39 -3.93 10.81
C CYS A 478 -31.57 -5.18 11.18
N GLY A 479 -31.69 -6.28 10.43
CA GLY A 479 -30.99 -7.54 10.68
C GLY A 479 -31.20 -8.11 12.09
N LEU A 480 -30.11 -8.63 12.68
CA LEU A 480 -30.12 -9.23 14.02
C LEU A 480 -30.59 -8.25 15.11
N CYS A 481 -30.22 -6.97 15.00
CA CYS A 481 -30.62 -5.95 15.95
C CYS A 481 -32.13 -5.70 15.91
N GLY A 482 -32.71 -5.72 14.70
CA GLY A 482 -34.15 -5.70 14.50
C GLY A 482 -34.84 -6.89 15.16
N TRP A 483 -34.25 -8.09 15.01
CA TRP A 483 -34.75 -9.32 15.65
C TRP A 483 -34.75 -9.24 17.18
N VAL A 484 -33.66 -8.77 17.80
CA VAL A 484 -33.57 -8.59 19.25
C VAL A 484 -34.60 -7.56 19.74
N GLY A 485 -34.70 -6.41 19.04
CA GLY A 485 -35.70 -5.39 19.34
C GLY A 485 -37.13 -5.93 19.24
N PHE A 486 -37.40 -6.73 18.21
CA PHE A 486 -38.69 -7.41 18.02
C PHE A 486 -39.01 -8.41 19.14
N LEU A 487 -38.03 -9.20 19.59
CA LEU A 487 -38.22 -10.12 20.71
C LEU A 487 -38.50 -9.38 22.02
N ALA A 488 -37.80 -8.27 22.27
CA ALA A 488 -37.95 -7.45 23.47
C ALA A 488 -39.21 -6.56 23.48
N HIS A 489 -39.78 -6.26 22.30
CA HIS A 489 -40.93 -5.37 22.14
C HIS A 489 -42.19 -5.87 22.86
N ARG A 490 -42.39 -7.19 22.92
CA ARG A 490 -43.66 -7.80 23.31
C ARG A 490 -43.46 -9.01 24.20
N ALA A 491 -44.31 -9.14 25.21
CA ALA A 491 -44.50 -10.40 25.91
C ALA A 491 -45.12 -11.41 24.93
N TRP A 492 -44.33 -12.40 24.53
CA TRP A 492 -44.80 -13.46 23.67
C TRP A 492 -45.74 -14.38 24.46
N PRO A 493 -46.93 -14.71 23.94
CA PRO A 493 -47.84 -15.59 24.64
C PRO A 493 -47.18 -16.95 24.86
N VAL A 494 -47.45 -17.57 26.01
CA VAL A 494 -47.05 -18.96 26.26
C VAL A 494 -47.74 -19.84 25.21
N GLU A 495 -46.97 -20.75 24.61
CA GLU A 495 -47.50 -21.73 23.66
C GLU A 495 -47.86 -23.01 24.42
N GLU A 496 -49.08 -23.50 24.25
CA GLU A 496 -49.50 -24.81 24.73
C GLU A 496 -49.89 -25.71 23.55
N THR A 497 -49.72 -27.01 23.70
CA THR A 497 -50.12 -27.99 22.68
C THR A 497 -51.64 -28.12 22.68
N CYS A 498 -52.29 -27.79 21.57
CA CYS A 498 -53.74 -27.94 21.45
C CYS A 498 -54.15 -29.40 21.63
N ARG A 499 -54.96 -29.70 22.65
CA ARG A 499 -55.45 -31.07 22.94
C ARG A 499 -56.21 -31.72 21.77
N SER A 500 -56.79 -30.90 20.89
CA SER A 500 -57.58 -31.41 19.76
C SER A 500 -56.76 -31.71 18.51
N CYS A 501 -55.72 -30.94 18.19
CA CYS A 501 -54.97 -31.09 16.94
C CYS A 501 -53.46 -31.32 17.12
N GLY A 502 -52.96 -31.30 18.36
CA GLY A 502 -51.56 -31.52 18.70
C GLY A 502 -50.60 -30.39 18.30
N ARG A 503 -51.10 -29.27 17.75
CA ARG A 503 -50.24 -28.15 17.31
C ARG A 503 -50.07 -27.09 18.41
N PRO A 504 -48.91 -26.44 18.52
CA PRO A 504 -48.69 -25.35 19.46
C PRO A 504 -49.61 -24.17 19.13
N THR A 505 -50.28 -23.63 20.14
CA THR A 505 -51.19 -22.49 20.03
C THR A 505 -51.00 -21.55 21.23
N ALA A 506 -51.17 -20.26 21.01
CA ALA A 506 -51.08 -19.27 22.08
C ALA A 506 -52.21 -19.46 23.11
N VAL A 507 -51.86 -19.54 24.39
CA VAL A 507 -52.80 -19.72 25.52
C VAL A 507 -53.79 -18.56 25.66
N THR A 508 -53.40 -17.36 25.22
CA THR A 508 -54.21 -16.14 25.35
C THR A 508 -55.37 -16.06 24.35
N ARG A 509 -55.81 -17.17 23.77
CA ARG A 509 -56.90 -17.22 22.78
C ARG A 509 -57.99 -18.20 23.20
N ASP A 510 -59.23 -17.84 22.89
CA ASP A 510 -60.37 -18.69 23.18
C ASP A 510 -60.45 -19.91 22.25
N HIS A 511 -59.81 -19.84 21.07
CA HIS A 511 -59.87 -20.88 20.03
C HIS A 511 -58.49 -21.18 19.45
N CYS A 512 -58.24 -22.44 19.12
CA CYS A 512 -57.04 -22.87 18.44
C CYS A 512 -56.97 -22.30 17.02
N LEU A 513 -55.85 -21.67 16.66
CA LEU A 513 -55.63 -21.10 15.33
C LEU A 513 -55.62 -22.12 14.19
N HIS A 514 -55.39 -23.39 14.51
CA HIS A 514 -55.26 -24.44 13.51
C HIS A 514 -56.55 -25.21 13.25
N CYS A 515 -57.32 -25.52 14.30
CA CYS A 515 -58.53 -26.33 14.18
C CYS A 515 -59.82 -25.59 14.56
N GLY A 516 -59.74 -24.34 15.04
CA GLY A 516 -60.88 -23.53 15.43
C GLY A 516 -61.59 -23.97 16.71
N LYS A 517 -61.24 -25.12 17.30
CA LYS A 517 -61.85 -25.59 18.55
C LYS A 517 -61.48 -24.71 19.73
N SER A 518 -62.42 -24.55 20.66
CA SER A 518 -62.20 -23.79 21.89
C SER A 518 -61.06 -24.39 22.71
N LEU A 519 -60.18 -23.54 23.24
CA LEU A 519 -59.14 -23.98 24.16
C LEU A 519 -59.75 -24.14 25.57
N PRO A 520 -59.36 -25.18 26.32
CA PRO A 520 -59.85 -25.34 27.68
C PRO A 520 -59.44 -24.10 28.49
N ILE A 521 -60.38 -23.57 29.27
CA ILE A 521 -60.09 -22.49 30.22
C ILE A 521 -58.97 -22.99 31.14
N PRO A 522 -57.88 -22.24 31.33
CA PRO A 522 -56.81 -22.63 32.23
C PRO A 522 -57.39 -23.01 33.59
N GLU A 523 -56.97 -24.14 34.16
CA GLU A 523 -57.40 -24.51 35.51
C GLU A 523 -57.02 -23.37 36.47
N PRO A 524 -57.99 -22.89 37.28
CA PRO A 524 -57.77 -21.74 38.14
C PRO A 524 -56.62 -22.04 39.10
N ARG A 525 -55.57 -21.21 39.07
CA ARG A 525 -54.36 -21.41 39.90
C ARG A 525 -54.50 -20.81 41.31
N GLY A 526 -55.68 -20.29 41.66
CA GLY A 526 -55.92 -19.61 42.94
C GLY A 526 -55.27 -18.22 43.05
N ILE A 527 -54.71 -17.71 41.95
CA ILE A 527 -54.13 -16.36 41.83
C ILE A 527 -54.93 -15.44 40.89
N GLU A 528 -56.05 -15.92 40.34
CA GLU A 528 -56.91 -15.05 39.53
C GLU A 528 -57.72 -14.13 40.43
N ILE A 529 -57.63 -12.82 40.19
CA ILE A 529 -58.54 -11.83 40.76
C ILE A 529 -59.84 -11.94 39.97
N ILE A 530 -60.85 -12.58 40.56
CA ILE A 530 -62.21 -12.58 40.01
C ILE A 530 -62.81 -11.23 40.39
N ASP A 531 -62.87 -10.30 39.43
CA ASP A 531 -63.63 -9.06 39.60
C ASP A 531 -65.10 -9.45 39.81
N ALA A 532 -65.56 -9.38 41.06
CA ALA A 532 -66.94 -9.62 41.43
C ALA A 532 -67.78 -8.51 40.78
N THR A 533 -68.51 -8.88 39.72
CA THR A 533 -69.52 -8.03 39.08
C THR A 533 -70.90 -8.36 39.61
#